data_AF-A0A7J4FJP6-F1
#
_entry.id   AF-A0A7J4FJP6-F1
#
_cell.length_a   1.000
_cell.length_b   1.000
_cell.length_c   1.000
_cell.angle_alpha   90.00
_cell.angle_beta   90.00
_cell.angle_gamma   90.00
#
_symmetry.space_group_name_H-M   'P 1'
#
loop_
_entity.id
_entity.type
_entity.pdbx_description
1 polymer ?
#
loop_
_entity_poly.entity_id
_entity_poly.type
_entity_poly.pdbx_seq_one_letter_code
_entity_poly.pdbx_strand_id
1 'polypeptide(L)' 'FSYVDLIIPTNNKGRRALAVIYWLLARQVLRERGEIPPDGSIPLSIEDFEIKILEKIS' A
#
# COMPACT_ATOMS: atom_id res chain seq x y z
N PHE A 1 20.27 -9.46 6.20
CA PHE A 1 19.26 -9.95 5.24
C PHE A 1 19.27 -11.46 5.22
N SER A 2 19.04 -12.10 6.37
CA SER A 2 19.26 -13.55 6.48
C SER A 2 17.98 -14.37 6.24
N TYR A 3 16.83 -13.71 6.03
CA TYR A 3 15.50 -14.32 5.88
C TYR A 3 14.59 -13.53 4.92
N VAL A 4 15.17 -12.86 3.92
CA VAL A 4 14.40 -12.05 2.95
C VAL A 4 14.83 -12.44 1.54
N ASP A 5 13.90 -13.05 0.81
CA ASP A 5 14.15 -13.53 -0.56
C ASP A 5 13.84 -12.48 -1.63
N LEU A 6 12.91 -11.55 -1.33
CA LEU A 6 12.49 -10.48 -2.23
C LEU A 6 12.46 -9.15 -1.49
N ILE A 7 13.06 -8.12 -2.10
CA ILE A 7 13.10 -6.77 -1.56
C ILE A 7 12.46 -5.81 -2.57
N ILE A 8 11.56 -4.97 -2.09
CA ILE A 8 11.05 -3.82 -2.84
C ILE A 8 11.66 -2.56 -2.20
N PRO A 9 12.66 -1.93 -2.83
CA PRO A 9 13.32 -0.75 -2.27
C PRO A 9 12.37 0.46 -2.36
N THR A 10 12.07 1.05 -1.20
CA THR A 10 11.10 2.16 -1.09
C THR A 10 11.44 3.08 0.08
N ASN A 11 10.79 4.25 0.16
CA ASN A 11 10.77 5.04 1.40
C ASN A 11 9.79 4.42 2.40
N ASN A 12 10.32 3.63 3.33
CA ASN A 12 9.53 2.94 4.35
C ASN A 12 9.36 3.69 5.67
N LYS A 13 9.81 4.96 5.77
CA LYS A 13 9.68 5.78 6.98
C LYS A 13 8.54 6.80 6.90
N GLY A 14 8.28 7.33 5.71
CA GLY A 14 7.21 8.32 5.52
C GLY A 14 5.82 7.69 5.58
N ARG A 15 4.93 8.21 6.42
CA ARG A 15 3.54 7.70 6.54
C ARG A 15 2.80 7.65 5.20
N ARG A 16 2.87 8.74 4.44
CA ARG A 16 2.28 8.81 3.09
C ARG A 16 2.96 7.85 2.12
N ALA A 17 4.28 7.69 2.21
CA ALA A 17 5.01 6.74 1.36
C ALA A 17 4.57 5.30 1.64
N LEU A 18 4.42 4.91 2.91
CA LEU A 18 3.88 3.61 3.30
C LEU A 18 2.46 3.39 2.76
N ALA A 19 1.56 4.36 2.92
CA ALA A 19 0.20 4.27 2.37
C ALA A 19 0.21 4.02 0.85
N VAL A 20 1.02 4.78 0.11
CA VAL A 20 1.18 4.60 -1.34
C VAL A 20 1.70 3.20 -1.69
N ILE A 21 2.71 2.70 -0.98
CA ILE A 21 3.31 1.38 -1.25
C ILE A 21 2.27 0.28 -1.05
N TYR A 22 1.55 0.29 0.06
CA TYR A 22 0.52 -0.73 0.33
C TYR A 22 -0.65 -0.63 -0.65
N TRP A 23 -1.08 0.58 -1.01
CA TRP A 23 -2.11 0.79 -2.03
C TRP A 23 -1.70 0.23 -3.40
N LEU A 24 -0.45 0.49 -3.83
CA LEU A 24 0.10 -0.04 -5.07
C LEU A 24 0.17 -1.58 -5.07
N LEU A 25 0.63 -2.17 -3.95
CA LEU A 25 0.73 -3.63 -3.81
C LEU A 25 -0.65 -4.29 -3.85
N ALA A 26 -1.64 -3.75 -3.12
CA ALA A 26 -3.00 -4.27 -3.14
C ALA A 26 -3.59 -4.23 -4.57
N ARG A 27 -3.45 -3.08 -5.25
CA ARG A 27 -3.90 -2.94 -6.64
C ARG A 27 -3.20 -3.94 -7.57
N GLN A 28 -1.90 -4.13 -7.45
CA GLN A 28 -1.17 -5.06 -8.31
C GLN A 28 -1.59 -6.51 -8.07
N VAL A 29 -1.78 -6.93 -6.81
CA VAL A 29 -2.25 -8.29 -6.50
C VAL A 29 -3.60 -8.58 -7.14
N LEU A 30 -4.54 -7.63 -7.11
CA LEU A 30 -5.86 -7.80 -7.71
C LEU A 30 -5.81 -7.88 -9.24
N ARG A 31 -4.87 -7.17 -9.87
CA ARG A 31 -4.60 -7.27 -11.32
C ARG A 31 -4.07 -8.65 -11.70
N GLU A 32 -3.07 -9.15 -10.96
CA GLU A 32 -2.49 -10.47 -11.22
C GLU A 32 -3.49 -11.62 -10.99
N ARG A 33 -4.51 -11.40 -10.13
CA ARG A 33 -5.60 -12.35 -9.91
C ARG A 33 -6.74 -12.25 -10.94
N GLY A 34 -6.73 -11.22 -11.79
CA GLY A 34 -7.83 -10.95 -12.74
C GLY A 34 -9.10 -10.40 -12.08
N GLU A 35 -9.04 -9.93 -10.83
CA GLU A 35 -10.18 -9.31 -10.15
C GLU A 35 -10.44 -7.89 -10.67
N ILE A 36 -9.41 -7.22 -11.19
CA ILE A 36 -9.51 -5.96 -11.93
C ILE A 36 -8.66 -6.01 -13.22
N PRO A 37 -8.99 -5.22 -14.25
CA PRO A 37 -8.20 -5.14 -15.48
C PRO A 37 -6.74 -4.73 -15.24
N PRO A 38 -5.79 -5.02 -16.15
CA PRO A 38 -4.37 -4.66 -15.99
C PRO A 38 -4.10 -3.16 -15.74
N ASP A 39 -4.96 -2.29 -16.27
CA ASP A 39 -4.96 -0.85 -16.06
C ASP A 39 -6.01 -0.39 -15.03
N GLY A 40 -6.87 -1.30 -14.56
CA GLY A 40 -7.93 -1.07 -13.59
C GLY A 40 -7.39 -0.58 -12.24
N SER A 41 -8.22 0.20 -11.53
CA SER A 41 -7.91 0.71 -10.20
C SER A 41 -8.86 0.11 -9.17
N ILE A 42 -8.40 0.07 -7.91
CA ILE A 42 -9.28 -0.22 -6.77
C ILE A 42 -10.13 1.01 -6.43
N PRO A 43 -11.33 0.82 -5.86
CA PRO A 43 -12.20 1.93 -5.46
C PRO A 43 -11.68 2.71 -4.24
N LEU A 44 -10.77 2.11 -3.48
CA LEU A 44 -10.10 2.76 -2.35
C LEU A 44 -9.05 3.76 -2.84
N SER A 45 -8.96 4.91 -2.20
CA SER A 45 -7.91 5.89 -2.48
C SER A 45 -6.67 5.62 -1.63
N ILE A 46 -5.61 6.41 -1.83
CA ILE A 46 -4.38 6.30 -1.02
C ILE A 46 -4.66 6.75 0.42
N GLU A 47 -5.56 7.72 0.59
CA GLU A 47 -5.99 8.26 1.89
C GLU A 47 -6.65 7.19 2.77
N ASP A 48 -7.34 6.22 2.16
CA ASP A 48 -7.90 5.06 2.88
C ASP A 48 -6.82 4.16 3.48
N PHE A 49 -5.59 4.23 2.97
CA PHE A 49 -4.41 3.50 3.45
C PHE A 49 -3.55 4.34 4.42
N GLU A 50 -3.88 5.61 4.64
CA GLU A 50 -3.17 6.44 5.61
C GLU A 50 -3.58 6.09 7.05
N ILE A 51 -2.58 6.09 7.96
CA ILE A 51 -2.84 5.87 9.38
C ILE A 51 -3.57 7.11 9.92
N LYS A 52 -4.81 6.91 10.36
CA LYS A 52 -5.54 7.92 11.12
C LYS A 52 -4.87 8.07 12.48
N ILE A 53 -4.33 9.25 12.75
CA ILE A 53 -3.87 9.59 14.10
C ILE A 53 -5.13 9.79 14.93
N LEU A 54 -5.45 8.82 15.77
CA LEU A 54 -6.37 9.06 16.87
C LEU A 54 -5.67 10.05 17.78
N GLU A 55 -6.13 11.30 17.79
CA GLU A 55 -5.73 12.21 18.86
C GLU A 55 -6.13 11.53 20.16
N LYS A 56 -5.14 11.31 21.03
CA LYS A 56 -5.43 11.00 22.43
C LYS A 56 -6.23 12.21 22.93
N ILE A 57 -7.51 11.99 23.19
CA ILE A 57 -8.32 12.93 23.96
C ILE A 57 -7.58 13.08 25.29
N SER A 58 -6.87 14.20 25.43
CA SER A 58 -6.23 14.64 26.66
C SER A 58 -7.30 15.12 27.63
#